data_AF-A0A521VIK3-F1
#
_entry.id   AF-A0A521VIK3-F1
#
_cell.length_a   1.000
_cell.length_b   1.000
_cell.length_c   1.000
_cell.angle_alpha   90.00
_cell.angle_beta   90.00
_cell.angle_gamma   90.00
#
_symmetry.space_group_name_H-M   'P 1'
#
loop_
_entity.id
_entity.type
_entity.pdbx_description
1 polymer ?
#
loop_
_entity_poly.entity_id
_entity_poly.type
_entity_poly.pdbx_seq_one_letter_code
_entity_poly.pdbx_strand_id
1 'polypeptide(L)'
;MADPHTPHDPLEAFRRLWGPLGVPVPGLAMPTLDPQEVEKRIAELKAVEGWLAMNLNMLRMAIQGLEMQKAGLQAMRATADAGADAASAMQQPNPMLWPWSAMQQAMQAATSSATATAAETQDPNCNEEKKS
;
A
#
# COMPACT_ATOMS: atom_id res chain seq x y z
N MET A 1 -17.56 40.74 7.85
CA MET A 1 -18.34 39.49 7.96
C MET A 1 -18.47 38.89 6.57
N ALA A 2 -18.20 37.57 6.43
CA ALA A 2 -18.29 36.70 5.23
C ALA A 2 -17.29 37.01 4.09
N ASP A 3 -16.47 36.09 3.56
CA ASP A 3 -16.56 34.62 3.53
C ASP A 3 -15.21 33.88 3.67
N PRO A 4 -15.18 32.72 4.34
CA PRO A 4 -14.05 31.81 4.43
C PRO A 4 -13.98 30.89 3.20
N HIS A 5 -12.76 30.65 2.70
CA HIS A 5 -12.38 29.55 1.82
C HIS A 5 -13.36 29.21 0.67
N THR A 6 -13.23 29.91 -0.46
CA THR A 6 -13.61 29.33 -1.76
C THR A 6 -12.54 28.29 -2.11
N PRO A 7 -12.79 26.97 -2.01
CA PRO A 7 -11.80 25.99 -2.40
C PRO A 7 -11.64 26.08 -3.91
N HIS A 8 -10.42 26.41 -4.37
CA HIS A 8 -9.91 26.23 -5.73
C HIS A 8 -10.89 25.52 -6.67
N ASP A 9 -11.68 26.27 -7.44
CA ASP A 9 -12.54 25.67 -8.45
C ASP A 9 -11.63 25.20 -9.60
N PRO A 10 -11.40 23.89 -9.75
CA PRO A 10 -10.45 23.36 -10.74
C PRO A 10 -10.84 23.76 -12.16
N LEU A 11 -12.12 24.08 -12.37
CA LEU A 11 -12.65 24.51 -13.65
C LEU A 11 -12.17 25.92 -14.03
N GLU A 12 -11.97 26.81 -13.06
CA GLU A 12 -11.38 28.14 -13.31
C GLU A 12 -9.90 28.06 -13.66
N ALA A 13 -9.16 27.18 -12.97
CA ALA A 13 -7.75 26.95 -13.29
C ALA A 13 -7.58 26.41 -14.72
N PHE A 14 -8.45 25.47 -15.12
CA PHE A 14 -8.51 24.96 -16.48
C PHE A 14 -8.88 26.05 -17.49
N ARG A 15 -9.93 26.84 -17.21
CA ARG A 15 -10.38 27.95 -18.06
C ARG A 15 -9.30 29.02 -18.26
N ARG A 16 -8.48 29.27 -17.23
CA ARG A 16 -7.38 30.25 -17.28
C ARG A 16 -6.17 29.75 -18.08
N LEU A 17 -5.94 28.44 -18.11
CA LEU A 17 -4.83 27.82 -18.85
C LEU A 17 -5.16 27.69 -20.35
N TRP A 18 -6.43 27.40 -20.67
CA TRP A 18 -6.89 27.13 -22.05
C TRP A 18 -7.51 28.35 -22.75
N GLY A 19 -8.00 29.34 -22.00
CA GLY A 19 -8.59 30.57 -22.55
C GLY A 19 -7.67 31.40 -23.48
N PRO A 20 -6.37 31.58 -23.17
CA PRO A 20 -5.46 32.38 -24.01
C PRO A 20 -5.02 31.68 -25.31
N LEU A 21 -5.14 30.35 -25.40
CA LEU A 21 -4.68 29.57 -26.54
C LEU A 21 -5.69 29.54 -27.70
N GLY A 22 -6.86 30.17 -27.55
CA GLY A 22 -7.85 30.30 -28.63
C GLY A 22 -8.33 28.95 -29.18
N VAL A 23 -8.21 27.87 -28.40
CA VAL A 23 -8.57 26.52 -28.85
C VAL A 23 -10.07 26.52 -29.10
N PRO A 24 -10.51 26.33 -30.36
CA PRO A 24 -11.92 26.40 -30.68
C PRO A 24 -12.63 25.30 -29.90
N VAL A 25 -13.69 25.69 -29.18
CA VAL A 25 -14.64 24.75 -28.58
C VAL A 25 -15.06 23.77 -29.70
N PRO A 26 -14.84 22.45 -29.53
CA PRO A 26 -15.29 21.47 -30.51
C PRO A 26 -16.79 21.68 -30.76
N GLY A 27 -17.13 22.20 -31.95
CA GLY A 27 -18.51 22.60 -32.30
C GLY A 27 -18.68 23.95 -33.00
N LEU A 28 -17.64 24.81 -33.11
CA LEU A 28 -17.77 26.17 -33.71
C LEU A 28 -16.96 26.45 -34.99
N ALA A 29 -16.21 25.48 -35.50
CA ALA A 29 -15.78 25.47 -36.90
C ALA A 29 -16.36 24.19 -37.49
N MET A 30 -17.39 24.30 -38.32
CA MET A 30 -17.90 23.17 -39.10
C MET A 30 -16.74 22.65 -39.95
N PRO A 31 -16.10 21.52 -39.57
CA PRO A 31 -15.10 20.91 -40.42
C PRO A 31 -15.89 20.34 -41.59
N THR A 32 -15.37 20.45 -42.80
CA THR A 32 -15.89 19.69 -43.93
C THR A 32 -15.95 18.22 -43.53
N LEU A 33 -17.14 17.71 -43.19
CA LEU A 33 -17.37 16.38 -42.63
C LEU A 33 -17.18 15.34 -43.73
N ASP A 34 -15.94 15.12 -44.17
CA ASP A 34 -15.59 13.94 -44.94
C ASP A 34 -15.69 12.72 -44.00
N PRO A 35 -16.59 11.75 -44.27
CA PRO A 35 -16.74 10.55 -43.45
C PRO A 35 -15.42 9.82 -43.20
N GLN A 36 -14.47 9.84 -44.16
CA GLN A 36 -13.16 9.21 -44.00
C GLN A 36 -12.29 9.92 -42.97
N GLU A 37 -12.31 11.26 -42.93
CA GLU A 37 -11.54 12.01 -41.94
C GLU A 37 -12.15 11.86 -40.54
N VAL A 38 -13.49 11.79 -40.44
CA VAL A 38 -14.17 11.49 -39.18
C VAL A 38 -13.74 10.12 -38.65
N GLU A 39 -13.69 9.09 -39.49
CA GLU A 39 -13.25 7.75 -39.07
C GLU A 39 -11.79 7.73 -38.61
N LYS A 40 -10.91 8.46 -39.31
CA LYS A 40 -9.51 8.63 -38.89
C LYS A 40 -9.39 9.33 -37.54
N ARG A 41 -10.14 10.42 -37.32
CA ARG A 41 -10.17 11.14 -36.04
C ARG A 41 -10.71 10.26 -34.92
N ILE A 42 -11.73 9.45 -35.18
CA ILE A 42 -12.24 8.46 -34.23
C ILE A 42 -11.13 7.47 -33.87
N ALA A 43 -10.41 6.91 -34.84
CA ALA A 43 -9.32 5.96 -34.60
C ALA A 43 -8.18 6.59 -33.76
N GLU A 44 -7.77 7.81 -34.09
CA GLU A 44 -6.75 8.55 -33.34
C GLU A 44 -7.21 8.83 -31.90
N LEU A 45 -8.46 9.26 -31.70
CA LEU A 45 -9.00 9.52 -30.37
C LEU A 45 -9.13 8.24 -29.54
N LYS A 46 -9.47 7.09 -30.14
CA LYS A 46 -9.50 5.79 -29.45
C LYS A 46 -8.11 5.31 -29.04
N ALA A 47 -7.08 5.61 -29.83
CA ALA A 47 -5.70 5.31 -29.45
C ALA A 47 -5.27 6.17 -28.24
N VAL A 48 -5.63 7.47 -28.24
CA VAL A 48 -5.40 8.36 -27.10
C VAL A 48 -6.17 7.88 -25.86
N GLU A 49 -7.43 7.47 -26.02
CA GLU A 49 -8.23 6.89 -24.95
C GLU A 49 -7.55 5.66 -24.35
N GLY A 50 -7.05 4.74 -25.18
CA GLY A 50 -6.31 3.55 -24.72
C GLY A 50 -5.06 3.90 -23.91
N TRP A 51 -4.28 4.89 -24.34
CA TRP A 51 -3.10 5.33 -23.61
C TRP A 51 -3.45 6.01 -22.28
N LEU A 52 -4.49 6.83 -22.25
CA LEU A 52 -4.98 7.46 -21.02
C LEU A 52 -5.52 6.42 -20.02
N ALA A 53 -6.22 5.40 -20.50
CA ALA A 53 -6.67 4.29 -19.66
C ALA A 53 -5.48 3.54 -19.04
N MET A 54 -4.40 3.32 -19.81
CA MET A 54 -3.16 2.74 -19.31
C MET A 54 -2.51 3.62 -18.23
N ASN A 55 -2.42 4.93 -18.45
CA ASN A 55 -1.88 5.89 -17.48
C ASN A 55 -2.67 5.86 -16.16
N LEU A 56 -4.00 5.84 -16.28
CA LEU A 56 -4.91 5.79 -15.15
C LEU A 56 -4.78 4.48 -14.34
N ASN A 57 -4.60 3.34 -15.01
CA ASN A 57 -4.33 2.08 -14.33
C ASN A 57 -3.01 2.12 -13.54
N MET A 58 -1.94 2.68 -14.11
CA MET A 58 -0.66 2.82 -13.41
C MET A 58 -0.78 3.72 -12.17
N LEU A 59 -1.50 4.84 -12.28
CA LEU A 59 -1.75 5.73 -11.14
C LEU A 59 -2.53 5.02 -10.03
N ARG A 60 -3.56 4.25 -10.38
CA ARG A 60 -4.31 3.44 -9.39
C ARG A 60 -3.41 2.44 -8.67
N MET A 61 -2.53 1.74 -9.39
CA MET A 61 -1.56 0.82 -8.79
C MET A 61 -0.56 1.55 -7.88
N ALA A 62 -0.07 2.73 -8.27
CA ALA A 62 0.82 3.52 -7.44
C ALA A 62 0.14 3.98 -6.14
N ILE A 63 -1.12 4.41 -6.21
CA ILE A 63 -1.91 4.78 -5.02
C ILE A 63 -2.04 3.59 -4.07
N GLN A 64 -2.45 2.43 -4.58
CA GLN A 64 -2.58 1.21 -3.75
C GLN A 64 -1.25 0.81 -3.10
N GLY A 65 -0.13 0.93 -3.84
CA GLY A 65 1.20 0.71 -3.29
C GLY A 65 1.53 1.66 -2.13
N LEU A 66 1.22 2.95 -2.28
CA LEU A 66 1.43 3.95 -1.23
C LEU A 66 0.49 3.75 -0.03
N GLU A 67 -0.76 3.34 -0.26
CA GLU A 67 -1.70 3.00 0.80
C GLU A 67 -1.22 1.79 1.61
N MET A 68 -0.64 0.78 0.96
CA MET A 68 -0.04 -0.37 1.64
C MET A 68 1.20 0.01 2.45
N GLN A 69 2.06 0.91 1.93
CA GLN A 69 3.20 1.46 2.66
C GLN A 69 2.74 2.29 3.87
N LYS A 70 1.69 3.09 3.73
CA LYS A 70 1.09 3.86 4.82
C LYS A 70 0.54 2.93 5.91
N ALA A 71 -0.16 1.87 5.54
CA ALA A 71 -0.67 0.88 6.50
C ALA A 71 0.49 0.18 7.25
N GLY A 72 1.57 -0.17 6.56
CA GLY A 72 2.78 -0.72 7.17
C GLY A 72 3.44 0.24 8.17
N LEU A 73 3.58 1.53 7.81
CA LEU A 73 4.11 2.55 8.72
C LEU A 73 3.19 2.81 9.92
N GLN A 74 1.88 2.78 9.74
CA GLN A 74 0.91 2.90 10.83
C GLN A 74 1.00 1.71 11.80
N ALA A 75 1.12 0.48 11.27
CA ALA A 75 1.35 -0.70 12.10
C ALA A 75 2.67 -0.60 12.86
N MET A 76 3.76 -0.20 12.20
CA MET A 76 5.05 0.00 12.84
C MET A 76 5.00 1.08 13.92
N ARG A 77 4.22 2.15 13.72
CA ARG A 77 4.01 3.19 14.74
C ARG A 77 3.18 2.69 15.91
N ALA A 78 2.09 1.95 15.66
CA ALA A 78 1.30 1.33 16.72
C ALA A 78 2.12 0.33 17.55
N THR A 79 3.00 -0.45 16.90
CA THR A 79 3.95 -1.34 17.59
C THR A 79 5.04 -0.56 18.30
N ALA A 80 5.51 0.57 17.78
CA ALA A 80 6.46 1.43 18.46
C ALA A 80 5.83 2.14 19.66
N ASP A 81 4.56 2.52 19.61
CA ASP A 81 3.83 3.12 20.72
C ASP A 81 3.55 2.06 21.80
N ALA A 82 3.03 0.88 21.43
CA ALA A 82 2.87 -0.25 22.36
C ALA A 82 4.21 -0.77 22.89
N GLY A 83 5.25 -0.70 22.06
CA GLY A 83 6.63 -1.01 22.38
C GLY A 83 7.29 0.07 23.21
N ALA A 84 6.87 1.33 23.18
CA ALA A 84 7.35 2.41 24.05
C ALA A 84 6.72 2.29 25.45
N ASP A 85 5.45 1.89 25.52
CA ASP A 85 4.80 1.49 26.77
C ASP A 85 5.48 0.26 27.40
N ALA A 86 5.97 -0.68 26.58
CA ALA A 86 6.74 -1.85 27.03
C ALA A 86 8.27 -1.58 27.20
N ALA A 87 8.88 -0.67 26.45
CA ALA A 87 10.31 -0.35 26.47
C ALA A 87 10.70 0.62 27.60
N SER A 88 9.73 1.32 28.21
CA SER A 88 9.91 1.84 29.57
C SER A 88 10.21 0.72 30.59
N ALA A 89 9.93 -0.55 30.26
CA ALA A 89 10.24 -1.70 31.12
C ALA A 89 11.43 -2.55 30.65
N MET A 90 11.89 -2.47 29.38
CA MET A 90 13.03 -3.30 28.94
C MET A 90 13.77 -2.72 27.70
N GLN A 91 15.08 -2.60 27.86
CA GLN A 91 16.12 -2.14 26.94
C GLN A 91 15.82 -2.24 25.41
N GLN A 92 16.01 -1.12 24.72
CA GLN A 92 15.75 -0.84 23.29
C GLN A 92 16.27 -1.88 22.27
N PRO A 93 15.44 -2.36 21.32
CA PRO A 93 15.90 -3.11 20.15
C PRO A 93 16.35 -2.18 19.01
N ASN A 94 17.45 -2.54 18.35
CA ASN A 94 18.01 -1.81 17.21
C ASN A 94 17.22 -2.13 15.91
N PRO A 95 16.63 -1.12 15.22
CA PRO A 95 15.73 -1.33 14.08
C PRO A 95 16.40 -1.89 12.82
N MET A 96 17.73 -1.79 12.67
CA MET A 96 18.47 -2.42 11.56
C MET A 96 18.57 -3.94 11.68
N LEU A 97 18.30 -4.49 12.87
CA LEU A 97 18.37 -5.92 13.13
C LEU A 97 17.00 -6.61 13.09
N TRP A 98 15.91 -5.89 12.83
CA TRP A 98 14.53 -6.41 12.83
C TRP A 98 14.34 -7.72 12.02
N PRO A 99 14.86 -7.85 10.78
CA PRO A 99 14.65 -9.07 9.99
C PRO A 99 15.40 -10.26 10.57
N TRP A 100 16.57 -10.01 11.16
CA TRP A 100 17.41 -11.02 11.79
C TRP A 100 16.88 -11.44 13.17
N SER A 101 16.43 -10.47 13.98
CA SER A 101 15.85 -10.75 15.30
C SER A 101 14.54 -11.53 15.21
N ALA A 102 13.71 -11.25 14.19
CA ALA A 102 12.47 -12.01 13.95
C ALA A 102 12.77 -13.50 13.64
N MET A 103 13.78 -13.77 12.82
CA MET A 103 14.25 -15.13 12.52
C MET A 103 14.79 -15.83 13.77
N GLN A 104 15.55 -15.10 14.59
CA GLN A 104 16.08 -15.61 15.84
C GLN A 104 14.98 -15.96 16.85
N GLN A 105 13.89 -15.18 16.90
CA GLN A 105 12.74 -15.43 17.77
C GLN A 105 11.93 -16.65 17.30
N ALA A 106 11.79 -16.83 15.98
CA ALA A 106 11.20 -18.03 15.40
C ALA A 106 12.05 -19.29 15.68
N MET A 107 13.37 -19.18 15.59
CA MET A 107 14.32 -20.26 15.92
C MET A 107 14.24 -20.63 17.41
N GLN A 108 14.11 -19.65 18.30
CA GLN A 108 13.96 -19.88 19.74
C GLN A 108 12.63 -20.55 20.07
N ALA A 109 11.52 -20.12 19.45
CA ALA A 109 10.23 -20.78 19.61
C ALA A 109 10.23 -22.24 19.10
N ALA A 110 10.93 -22.49 17.98
CA ALA A 110 11.11 -23.85 17.45
C ALA A 110 11.97 -24.72 18.39
N THR A 111 13.01 -24.15 18.99
CA THR A 111 13.92 -24.86 19.91
C THR A 111 13.22 -25.17 21.24
N SER A 112 12.44 -24.24 21.79
CA SER A 112 11.63 -24.46 23.00
C SER A 112 10.54 -25.53 22.80
N SER A 113 10.00 -25.63 21.58
CA SER A 113 9.02 -26.67 21.21
C SER A 113 9.66 -28.05 21.07
N ALA A 114 10.94 -28.13 20.67
CA ALA A 114 11.68 -29.38 20.58
C ALA A 114 12.11 -29.96 21.94
N THR A 115 12.38 -29.10 22.94
CA THR A 115 12.69 -29.54 24.31
C THR A 115 11.48 -30.05 25.10
N ALA A 116 10.25 -29.69 24.69
CA ALA A 116 9.03 -30.21 25.32
C ALA A 116 8.72 -31.66 24.90
N THR A 117 9.05 -32.06 23.66
CA THR A 117 8.88 -33.45 23.18
C THR A 117 9.95 -34.41 23.70
N ALA A 118 11.11 -33.92 24.16
CA ALA A 118 12.17 -34.77 24.73
C ALA A 118 12.00 -35.06 26.25
N ALA A 119 11.05 -34.39 26.93
CA ALA A 119 10.80 -34.60 28.36
C ALA A 119 9.66 -35.60 28.66
N GLU A 120 8.94 -36.11 27.65
CA GLU A 120 7.83 -37.07 27.82
C GLU A 120 8.21 -38.53 27.46
N THR A 121 9.48 -38.91 27.62
CA THR A 121 9.86 -40.33 27.69
C THR A 121 10.71 -40.58 28.94
N GLN A 122 10.13 -40.25 30.09
CA GLN A 122 10.51 -40.86 31.35
C GLN A 122 9.29 -41.57 31.91
N ASP A 123 9.15 -42.83 31.52
CA ASP A 123 8.15 -43.77 32.01
C ASP A 123 8.27 -43.89 33.54
N PRO A 124 7.24 -43.57 34.35
CA PRO A 124 7.34 -43.62 35.80
C PRO A 124 7.13 -45.03 36.37
N ASN A 125 7.08 -46.08 35.56
CA ASN A 125 6.72 -47.42 36.03
C ASN A 125 7.71 -48.52 35.62
N CYS A 126 8.89 -48.52 36.24
CA CYS A 126 9.74 -49.71 36.27
C CYS A 126 10.46 -49.81 37.63
N ASN A 127 9.70 -49.91 38.72
CA ASN A 127 10.25 -50.26 40.03
C ASN A 127 9.14 -50.72 41.01
N GLU A 128 8.42 -51.80 40.71
CA GLU A 128 7.54 -52.41 41.72
C GLU A 128 7.36 -53.95 41.63
N GLU A 129 8.34 -54.67 41.07
CA GLU A 129 8.33 -56.14 41.12
C GLU A 129 9.66 -56.69 41.68
N LYS A 130 9.89 -56.49 42.98
CA LYS A 130 10.85 -57.29 43.75
C LYS A 130 10.56 -57.29 45.25
N LYS A 131 9.35 -57.73 45.65
CA LYS A 131 9.12 -58.24 47.01
C LYS A 131 7.83 -59.08 47.11
N SER A 132 7.88 -60.34 46.71
CA SER A 132 7.28 -61.44 47.47
C SER A 132 7.71 -62.80 46.93
#